data_AF-A0A0C3NKQ0-F1
#
_entry.id   AF-A0A0C3NKQ0-F1
#
_cell.length_a   1.000
_cell.length_b   1.000
_cell.length_c   1.000
_cell.angle_alpha   90.00
_cell.angle_beta   90.00
_cell.angle_gamma   90.00
#
_symmetry.space_group_name_H-M   'P 1'
#
loop_
_entity.id
_entity.type
_entity.pdbx_description
1 polymer ?
#
loop_
_entity_poly.entity_id
_entity_poly.type
_entity_poly.pdbx_seq_one_letter_code
_entity_poly.pdbx_strand_id
1 'polypeptide(L)'
;MNLKWQKILVIAHCIGLILCIGLLVGFRYYDHLRWGLGYLIVWFTTLSAFAIFFVCTGKKWLNILAKIYSLGWLAAIVLPIPVTLGVWTGLLEEIYIPHKKYYEDDNYIIRQGYYGWIDYPNCALWIKDGTLERYDFKFDSFFTVDSCKVLSDLGAMVLYGESFKIEDNDSEYLIDILPLDEKVFDEHRQEIDSLKLIITSTRKLLNNDEADR
;
A
#
# COMPACT_ATOMS: atom_id res chain seq x y z
N MET A 1 16.36 -0.39 33.86
CA MET A 1 15.01 -0.98 33.67
C MET A 1 14.80 -2.08 34.70
N ASN A 2 13.63 -2.14 35.34
CA ASN A 2 13.32 -3.23 36.29
C ASN A 2 13.27 -4.59 35.55
N LEU A 3 13.72 -5.67 36.18
CA LEU A 3 13.70 -7.03 35.64
C LEU A 3 12.29 -7.45 35.14
N LYS A 4 11.22 -7.00 35.79
CA LYS A 4 9.84 -7.23 35.35
C LYS A 4 9.59 -6.64 33.95
N TRP A 5 9.99 -5.40 33.73
CA TRP A 5 9.82 -4.71 32.44
C TRP A 5 10.69 -5.31 31.33
N GLN A 6 11.90 -5.76 31.65
CA GLN A 6 12.75 -6.50 30.69
C GLN A 6 12.09 -7.80 30.23
N LYS A 7 11.50 -8.57 31.15
CA LYS A 7 10.78 -9.81 30.79
C LYS A 7 9.56 -9.50 29.90
N ILE A 8 8.78 -8.48 30.27
CA ILE A 8 7.62 -8.06 29.47
C ILE A 8 8.05 -7.65 28.07
N LEU A 9 9.12 -6.87 27.93
CA LEU A 9 9.66 -6.45 26.64
C LEU A 9 10.02 -7.65 25.76
N VAL A 10 10.77 -8.62 26.28
CA VAL A 10 11.17 -9.81 25.52
C VAL A 10 9.96 -10.64 25.10
N ILE A 11 9.01 -10.86 26.01
CA ILE A 11 7.77 -11.59 25.71
C ILE A 11 6.97 -10.87 24.62
N ALA A 12 6.81 -9.56 24.74
CA ALA A 12 6.07 -8.77 23.77
C ALA A 12 6.75 -8.79 22.39
N HIS A 13 8.08 -8.73 22.35
CA HIS A 13 8.84 -8.89 21.12
C HIS A 13 8.64 -10.27 20.48
N CYS A 14 8.69 -11.35 21.27
CA CYS A 14 8.40 -12.70 20.77
C CYS A 14 6.98 -12.85 20.22
N ILE A 15 5.98 -12.26 20.88
CA ILE A 15 4.60 -12.21 20.38
C ILE A 15 4.56 -11.44 19.05
N GLY A 16 5.24 -10.30 18.97
CA GLY A 16 5.36 -9.52 17.74
C GLY A 16 5.94 -10.34 16.58
N LEU A 17 7.02 -11.09 16.82
CA LEU A 17 7.61 -11.99 15.81
C LEU A 17 6.62 -13.06 15.34
N ILE A 18 5.88 -13.68 16.26
CA ILE A 18 4.85 -14.68 15.92
C ILE A 18 3.75 -14.05 15.08
N LEU A 19 3.31 -12.84 15.43
CA LEU A 19 2.31 -12.10 14.66
C LEU A 19 2.83 -11.73 13.27
N CYS A 20 4.07 -11.26 13.14
CA CYS A 20 4.69 -11.01 11.83
C CYS A 20 4.73 -12.27 10.96
N ILE A 21 5.09 -13.43 11.52
CA ILE A 21 5.05 -14.72 10.80
C ILE A 21 3.61 -15.06 10.42
N GLY A 22 2.65 -14.86 11.33
CA GLY A 22 1.23 -15.06 11.05
C GLY A 22 0.71 -14.18 9.92
N LEU A 23 1.16 -12.93 9.82
CA LEU A 23 0.85 -12.02 8.72
C LEU A 23 1.40 -12.54 7.38
N LEU A 24 2.66 -12.98 7.38
CA LEU A 24 3.34 -13.48 6.16
C LEU A 24 2.75 -14.78 5.63
N VAL A 25 2.25 -15.66 6.50
CA VAL A 25 1.74 -16.98 6.12
C VAL A 25 0.21 -16.99 5.98
N GLY A 26 -0.48 -16.19 6.78
CA GLY A 26 -1.95 -16.19 6.86
C GLY A 26 -2.66 -15.29 5.86
N PHE A 27 -1.96 -14.35 5.24
CA PHE A 27 -2.55 -13.34 4.33
C PHE A 27 -1.79 -13.29 3.00
N ARG A 28 -2.46 -12.82 1.95
CA ARG A 28 -1.83 -12.62 0.65
C ARG A 28 -0.82 -11.46 0.74
N TYR A 29 0.16 -11.48 -0.16
CA TYR A 29 1.20 -10.46 -0.24
C TYR A 29 0.64 -9.03 -0.33
N TYR A 30 -0.48 -8.80 -0.99
CA TYR A 30 -1.04 -7.44 -1.11
C TYR A 30 -1.94 -7.02 0.06
N ASP A 31 -2.25 -7.91 0.99
CA ASP A 31 -3.30 -7.69 2.01
C ASP A 31 -2.69 -7.48 3.41
N HIS A 32 -1.56 -8.12 3.70
CA HIS A 32 -1.08 -8.34 5.07
C HIS A 32 -0.77 -7.07 5.89
N LEU A 33 -0.40 -5.94 5.26
CA LEU A 33 -0.13 -4.68 5.98
C LEU A 33 -1.25 -3.63 5.86
N ARG A 34 -2.14 -3.75 4.87
CA ARG A 34 -2.89 -2.61 4.32
C ARG A 34 -3.99 -2.05 5.23
N TRP A 35 -4.46 -2.87 6.16
CA TRP A 35 -5.49 -2.55 7.15
C TRP A 35 -4.94 -1.86 8.42
N GLY A 36 -3.72 -1.31 8.37
CA GLY A 36 -3.11 -0.53 9.45
C GLY A 36 -2.55 -1.37 10.60
N LEU A 37 -3.25 -2.42 11.03
CA LEU A 37 -2.81 -3.28 12.13
C LEU A 37 -1.50 -4.01 11.79
N GLY A 38 -1.33 -4.42 10.53
CA GLY A 38 -0.09 -5.04 10.07
C GLY A 38 1.11 -4.12 10.25
N TYR A 39 1.00 -2.85 9.83
CA TYR A 39 2.05 -1.85 10.06
C TYR A 39 2.35 -1.64 11.54
N LEU A 40 1.31 -1.58 12.39
CA LEU A 40 1.48 -1.45 13.85
C LEU A 40 2.29 -2.63 14.43
N ILE A 41 1.95 -3.86 14.03
CA ILE A 41 2.65 -5.08 14.47
C ILE A 41 4.12 -5.03 14.06
N VAL A 42 4.40 -4.66 12.81
CA VAL A 42 5.77 -4.56 12.29
C VAL A 42 6.56 -3.48 13.05
N TRP A 43 6.03 -2.26 13.16
CA TRP A 43 6.68 -1.18 13.90
C TRP A 43 6.96 -1.57 15.35
N PHE A 44 5.97 -2.15 16.03
CA PHE A 44 6.12 -2.61 17.41
C PHE A 44 7.22 -3.68 17.55
N THR A 45 7.26 -4.64 16.63
CA THR A 45 8.25 -5.72 16.64
C THR A 45 9.66 -5.18 16.39
N THR A 46 9.82 -4.26 15.45
CA THR A 46 11.12 -3.65 15.15
C THR A 46 11.61 -2.76 16.28
N LEU A 47 10.76 -1.89 16.83
CA LEU A 47 11.15 -1.02 17.96
C LEU A 47 11.48 -1.84 19.22
N SER A 48 10.73 -2.90 19.48
CA SER A 48 11.03 -3.80 20.60
C SER A 48 12.35 -4.56 20.40
N ALA A 49 12.73 -4.90 19.16
CA ALA A 49 14.04 -5.46 18.84
C ALA A 49 15.17 -4.51 19.22
N PHE A 50 15.03 -3.20 18.95
CA PHE A 50 16.01 -2.20 19.37
C PHE A 50 16.04 -1.99 20.88
N ALA A 51 14.89 -2.01 21.54
CA ALA A 51 14.81 -1.88 22.98
C ALA A 51 15.49 -3.04 23.73
N ILE A 52 15.60 -4.24 23.12
CA ILE A 52 16.33 -5.39 23.67
C ILE A 52 17.81 -5.06 23.95
N PHE A 53 18.38 -4.06 23.27
CA PHE A 53 19.76 -3.62 23.49
C PHE A 53 20.01 -3.21 24.96
N PHE A 54 18.98 -2.66 25.60
CA PHE A 54 19.01 -2.18 26.99
C PHE A 54 18.64 -3.25 28.02
N VAL A 55 18.44 -4.50 27.60
CA VAL A 55 18.22 -5.62 28.50
C VAL A 55 19.54 -5.98 29.19
N CYS A 56 19.53 -5.92 30.51
CA CYS A 56 20.67 -6.22 31.36
C CYS A 56 20.26 -7.26 32.39
N THR A 57 20.89 -8.43 32.29
CA THR A 57 20.73 -9.57 33.19
C THR A 57 22.01 -9.78 34.02
N GLY A 58 21.94 -10.60 35.07
CA GLY A 58 23.11 -11.00 35.84
C GLY A 58 24.07 -11.93 35.08
N LYS A 59 23.71 -12.41 33.88
CA LYS A 59 24.51 -13.32 33.08
C LYS A 59 25.14 -12.56 31.90
N LYS A 60 26.46 -12.39 31.94
CA LYS A 60 27.22 -11.63 30.92
C LYS A 60 26.94 -12.09 29.48
N TRP A 61 26.84 -13.40 29.24
CA TRP A 61 26.60 -13.96 27.90
C TRP A 61 25.23 -13.59 27.32
N LEU A 62 24.18 -13.54 28.15
CA LEU A 62 22.84 -13.10 27.72
C LEU A 62 22.84 -11.62 27.34
N ASN A 63 23.60 -10.80 28.05
CA ASN A 63 23.70 -9.37 27.73
C ASN A 63 24.44 -9.15 26.41
N ILE A 64 25.47 -9.95 26.13
CA ILE A 64 26.17 -9.92 24.84
C ILE A 64 25.21 -10.35 23.73
N LEU A 65 24.47 -11.44 23.92
CA LEU A 65 23.51 -11.95 22.93
C LEU A 65 22.42 -10.91 22.62
N ALA A 66 21.85 -10.27 23.64
CA ALA A 66 20.84 -9.22 23.47
C ALA A 66 21.36 -8.02 22.64
N LYS A 67 22.62 -7.62 22.88
CA LYS A 67 23.26 -6.55 22.11
C LYS A 67 23.51 -6.95 20.66
N ILE A 68 24.05 -8.15 20.43
CA ILE A 68 24.28 -8.69 19.08
C ILE A 68 22.95 -8.78 18.32
N TYR A 69 21.90 -9.29 18.96
CA TYR A 69 20.57 -9.39 18.37
C TYR A 69 20.05 -8.01 17.92
N SER A 70 20.09 -7.02 18.81
CA SER A 70 19.57 -5.68 18.53
C SER A 70 20.41 -4.95 17.46
N LEU A 71 21.73 -5.13 17.50
CA LEU A 71 22.63 -4.61 16.45
C LEU A 71 22.40 -5.31 15.11
N GLY A 72 22.07 -6.60 15.12
CA GLY A 72 21.71 -7.36 13.92
C GLY A 72 20.47 -6.80 13.22
N TRP A 73 19.43 -6.43 13.98
CA TRP A 73 18.27 -5.73 13.44
C TRP A 73 18.63 -4.38 12.82
N LEU A 74 19.48 -3.61 13.50
CA LEU A 74 19.90 -2.30 12.99
C LEU A 74 20.68 -2.47 11.69
N ALA A 75 21.59 -3.45 11.67
CA ALA A 75 22.36 -3.80 10.50
C ALA A 75 21.46 -4.25 9.33
N ALA A 76 20.43 -5.05 9.58
CA ALA A 76 19.49 -5.51 8.56
C ALA A 76 18.68 -4.35 7.94
N ILE A 77 18.40 -3.28 8.68
CA ILE A 77 17.70 -2.11 8.14
C ILE A 77 18.66 -1.18 7.39
N VAL A 78 19.85 -0.92 7.94
CA VAL A 78 20.74 0.14 7.45
C VAL A 78 21.73 -0.35 6.39
N LEU A 79 22.38 -1.51 6.59
CA LEU A 79 23.46 -1.96 5.72
C LEU A 79 23.03 -2.27 4.29
N PRO A 80 21.82 -2.80 4.01
CA PRO A 80 21.44 -3.08 2.63
C PRO A 80 21.20 -1.80 1.80
N ILE A 81 20.97 -0.64 2.42
CA ILE A 81 20.73 0.63 1.70
C ILE A 81 21.88 0.96 0.73
N PRO A 82 23.15 1.10 1.17
CA PRO A 82 24.26 1.35 0.24
C PRO A 82 24.56 0.16 -0.68
N VAL A 83 24.39 -1.08 -0.21
CA VAL A 83 24.67 -2.29 -1.00
C VAL A 83 23.72 -2.45 -2.18
N THR A 84 22.47 -2.05 -2.00
CA THR A 84 21.42 -2.14 -3.03
C THR A 84 21.24 -0.84 -3.81
N LEU A 85 22.16 0.13 -3.66
CA LEU A 85 22.07 1.46 -4.27
C LEU A 85 20.72 2.15 -3.98
N GLY A 86 20.17 1.94 -2.79
CA GLY A 86 18.89 2.51 -2.37
C GLY A 86 17.65 1.66 -2.69
N VAL A 87 17.73 0.55 -3.44
CA VAL A 87 16.54 -0.30 -3.71
C VAL A 87 15.90 -0.80 -2.41
N TRP A 88 16.71 -1.05 -1.38
CA TRP A 88 16.21 -1.43 -0.05
C TRP A 88 15.27 -0.39 0.58
N THR A 89 15.39 0.90 0.24
CA THR A 89 14.50 1.93 0.81
C THR A 89 13.06 1.77 0.33
N GLY A 90 12.84 1.33 -0.91
CA GLY A 90 11.49 1.04 -1.41
C GLY A 90 10.85 -0.15 -0.69
N LEU A 91 11.63 -1.18 -0.35
CA LEU A 91 11.14 -2.29 0.47
C LEU A 91 10.83 -1.84 1.91
N LEU A 92 11.64 -0.96 2.48
CA LEU A 92 11.35 -0.39 3.80
C LEU A 92 10.09 0.46 3.79
N GLU A 93 9.85 1.23 2.72
CA GLU A 93 8.62 1.99 2.53
C GLU A 93 7.39 1.07 2.49
N GLU A 94 7.42 -0.01 1.69
CA GLU A 94 6.36 -1.03 1.66
C GLU A 94 6.03 -1.62 3.04
N ILE A 95 7.07 -1.88 3.84
CA ILE A 95 6.96 -2.56 5.13
C ILE A 95 6.52 -1.62 6.26
N TYR A 96 6.96 -0.36 6.24
CA TYR A 96 6.82 0.55 7.38
C TYR A 96 5.89 1.73 7.13
N ILE A 97 5.61 2.08 5.88
CA ILE A 97 4.82 3.28 5.54
C ILE A 97 3.48 2.85 4.93
N PRO A 98 2.34 3.24 5.56
CA PRO A 98 1.04 3.05 4.95
C PRO A 98 0.94 3.80 3.63
N HIS A 99 0.53 3.10 2.58
CA HIS A 99 0.38 3.71 1.26
C HIS A 99 -0.74 4.75 1.26
N LYS A 100 -0.53 5.80 0.46
CA LYS A 100 -1.46 6.91 0.31
C LYS A 100 -2.84 6.38 -0.13
N LYS A 101 -3.87 6.84 0.57
CA LYS A 101 -5.28 6.58 0.25
C LYS A 101 -5.77 7.69 -0.67
N TYR A 102 -6.35 7.31 -1.79
CA TYR A 102 -6.89 8.24 -2.78
C TYR A 102 -8.41 8.35 -2.68
N TYR A 103 -9.08 7.22 -2.50
CA TYR A 103 -10.54 7.16 -2.37
C TYR A 103 -10.94 6.05 -1.41
N GLU A 104 -12.08 6.24 -0.72
CA GLU A 104 -12.66 5.26 0.19
C GLU A 104 -14.17 5.46 0.30
N ASP A 105 -14.91 4.36 0.19
CA ASP A 105 -16.32 4.27 0.56
C ASP A 105 -16.56 3.06 1.48
N ASP A 106 -17.80 2.64 1.65
CA ASP A 106 -18.18 1.53 2.53
C ASP A 106 -17.66 0.16 2.06
N ASN A 107 -17.45 -0.02 0.74
CA ASN A 107 -17.14 -1.32 0.14
C ASN A 107 -15.74 -1.37 -0.49
N TYR A 108 -15.19 -0.22 -0.89
CA TYR A 108 -14.00 -0.11 -1.71
C TYR A 108 -13.01 0.91 -1.14
N ILE A 109 -11.74 0.68 -1.44
CA ILE A 109 -10.66 1.60 -1.14
C ILE A 109 -9.65 1.60 -2.30
N ILE A 110 -9.28 2.80 -2.75
CA ILE A 110 -8.25 2.99 -3.75
C ILE A 110 -7.03 3.57 -3.07
N ARG A 111 -5.88 2.93 -3.29
CA ARG A 111 -4.60 3.38 -2.75
C ARG A 111 -3.54 3.41 -3.84
N GLN A 112 -2.45 4.07 -3.50
CA GLN A 112 -1.20 3.94 -4.23
C GLN A 112 -0.78 2.47 -4.24
N GLY A 113 -0.74 1.89 -5.45
CA GLY A 113 -0.24 0.55 -5.67
C GLY A 113 1.28 0.49 -5.56
N TYR A 114 1.82 -0.71 -5.62
CA TYR A 114 3.27 -0.89 -5.61
C TYR A 114 3.85 -0.48 -6.95
N TYR A 115 4.91 0.30 -6.90
CA TYR A 115 5.79 0.48 -8.02
C TYR A 115 7.20 0.21 -7.52
N GLY A 116 7.83 -0.83 -8.09
CA GLY A 116 9.26 -1.00 -7.92
C GLY A 116 10.03 0.17 -8.53
N TRP A 117 11.34 0.13 -8.42
CA TRP A 117 12.21 1.20 -8.93
C TRP A 117 12.13 1.41 -10.45
N ILE A 118 11.64 0.40 -11.20
CA ILE A 118 11.46 0.43 -12.66
C ILE A 118 9.97 0.56 -13.03
N ASP A 119 9.06 0.25 -12.11
CA ASP A 119 7.64 0.30 -12.41
C ASP A 119 7.15 1.73 -12.32
N TYR A 120 6.21 2.07 -13.21
CA TYR A 120 5.52 3.35 -13.09
C TYR A 120 4.59 3.32 -11.87
N PRO A 121 4.55 4.43 -11.13
CA PRO A 121 3.64 4.54 -10.01
C PRO A 121 2.20 4.43 -10.49
N ASN A 122 1.43 3.65 -9.74
CA ASN A 122 0.09 3.22 -10.12
C ASN A 122 -0.84 3.27 -8.91
N CYS A 123 -2.12 3.09 -9.19
CA CYS A 123 -3.17 2.93 -8.19
C CYS A 123 -3.71 1.49 -8.24
N ALA A 124 -4.26 1.01 -7.13
CA ALA A 124 -4.94 -0.27 -7.07
C ALA A 124 -6.24 -0.19 -6.27
N LEU A 125 -7.12 -1.14 -6.53
CA LEU A 125 -8.39 -1.32 -5.84
C LEU A 125 -8.27 -2.43 -4.79
N TRP A 126 -8.81 -2.16 -3.62
CA TRP A 126 -9.06 -3.16 -2.59
C TRP A 126 -10.53 -3.15 -2.20
N ILE A 127 -11.04 -4.33 -1.89
CA ILE A 127 -12.39 -4.55 -1.38
C ILE A 127 -12.31 -4.62 0.15
N LYS A 128 -13.21 -3.91 0.83
CA LYS A 128 -13.33 -3.94 2.29
C LYS A 128 -14.04 -5.22 2.71
N ASP A 129 -13.42 -5.94 3.64
CA ASP A 129 -13.95 -7.16 4.26
C ASP A 129 -13.86 -7.01 5.78
N GLY A 130 -14.80 -6.27 6.34
CA GLY A 130 -14.77 -5.85 7.74
C GLY A 130 -13.56 -4.96 8.05
N THR A 131 -12.63 -5.46 8.86
CA THR A 131 -11.38 -4.74 9.16
C THR A 131 -10.26 -5.02 8.16
N LEU A 132 -10.44 -5.97 7.24
CA LEU A 132 -9.43 -6.35 6.25
C LEU A 132 -9.65 -5.63 4.92
N GLU A 133 -8.57 -5.44 4.19
CA GLU A 133 -8.56 -4.93 2.82
C GLU A 133 -8.03 -6.04 1.92
N ARG A 134 -8.85 -6.53 0.99
CA ARG A 134 -8.47 -7.58 0.04
C ARG A 134 -8.16 -6.96 -1.32
N TYR A 135 -6.94 -7.18 -1.80
CA TYR A 135 -6.54 -6.72 -3.13
C TYR A 135 -7.43 -7.34 -4.20
N ASP A 136 -7.87 -6.50 -5.13
CA ASP A 136 -8.65 -6.91 -6.28
C ASP A 136 -7.82 -6.82 -7.57
N PHE A 137 -7.60 -5.60 -8.08
CA PHE A 137 -6.79 -5.37 -9.27
C PHE A 137 -6.09 -4.00 -9.25
N LYS A 138 -5.13 -3.84 -10.17
CA LYS A 138 -4.34 -2.62 -10.36
C LYS A 138 -4.87 -1.83 -11.54
N PHE A 139 -4.83 -0.51 -11.43
CA PHE A 139 -5.10 0.43 -12.50
C PHE A 139 -3.80 0.71 -13.27
N ASP A 140 -3.73 0.27 -14.52
CA ASP A 140 -2.52 0.47 -15.34
C ASP A 140 -2.37 1.91 -15.84
N SER A 141 -3.49 2.64 -15.95
CA SER A 141 -3.52 3.98 -16.55
C SER A 141 -3.50 5.13 -15.54
N PHE A 142 -3.66 4.87 -14.24
CA PHE A 142 -3.78 5.91 -13.20
C PHE A 142 -2.60 5.91 -12.24
N PHE A 143 -1.95 7.07 -12.12
CA PHE A 143 -0.93 7.38 -11.13
C PHE A 143 -1.54 7.91 -9.82
N THR A 144 -2.57 8.75 -9.92
CA THR A 144 -3.35 9.28 -8.80
C THR A 144 -4.84 9.17 -9.11
N VAL A 145 -5.67 9.15 -8.06
CA VAL A 145 -7.12 9.24 -8.19
C VAL A 145 -7.59 10.39 -7.30
N ASP A 146 -8.29 11.35 -7.91
CA ASP A 146 -8.85 12.50 -7.21
C ASP A 146 -10.27 12.22 -6.72
N SER A 147 -11.04 11.52 -7.55
CA SER A 147 -12.38 11.09 -7.18
C SER A 147 -12.78 9.82 -7.93
N CYS A 148 -13.77 9.15 -7.37
CA CYS A 148 -14.32 7.92 -7.91
C CYS A 148 -15.83 7.94 -7.75
N LYS A 149 -16.54 7.40 -8.73
CA LYS A 149 -17.98 7.16 -8.68
C LYS A 149 -18.27 5.70 -8.99
N VAL A 150 -18.82 4.99 -8.01
CA VAL A 150 -19.27 3.61 -8.19
C VAL A 150 -20.63 3.61 -8.88
N LEU A 151 -20.73 2.85 -9.97
CA LEU A 151 -21.96 2.58 -10.72
C LEU A 151 -22.30 1.10 -10.54
N SER A 152 -22.77 0.74 -9.35
CA SER A 152 -23.05 -0.66 -8.96
C SER A 152 -24.00 -1.35 -9.91
N ASP A 153 -25.01 -0.63 -10.42
CA ASP A 153 -26.02 -1.16 -11.33
C ASP A 153 -25.44 -1.57 -12.69
N LEU A 154 -24.32 -0.95 -13.08
CA LEU A 154 -23.60 -1.25 -14.32
C LEU A 154 -22.36 -2.12 -14.07
N GLY A 155 -22.15 -2.57 -12.83
CA GLY A 155 -20.93 -3.31 -12.45
C GLY A 155 -19.65 -2.52 -12.72
N ALA A 156 -19.70 -1.18 -12.64
CA ALA A 156 -18.63 -0.31 -13.13
C ALA A 156 -18.20 0.74 -12.09
N MET A 157 -17.01 1.28 -12.29
CA MET A 157 -16.45 2.39 -11.51
C MET A 157 -15.90 3.45 -12.47
N VAL A 158 -16.29 4.70 -12.25
CA VAL A 158 -15.72 5.84 -12.98
C VAL A 158 -14.63 6.47 -12.13
N LEU A 159 -13.41 6.49 -12.67
CA LEU A 159 -12.26 7.11 -12.04
C LEU A 159 -11.94 8.44 -12.68
N TYR A 160 -11.52 9.39 -11.85
CA TYR A 160 -11.06 10.72 -12.21
C TYR A 160 -9.71 10.94 -11.55
N GLY A 161 -8.67 11.24 -12.31
CA GLY A 161 -7.33 11.46 -11.76
C GLY A 161 -6.25 11.59 -12.82
N GLU A 162 -4.99 11.51 -12.42
CA GLU A 162 -3.87 11.69 -13.33
C GLU A 162 -3.34 10.36 -13.85
N SER A 163 -3.06 10.36 -15.15
CA SER A 163 -2.38 9.31 -15.89
C SER A 163 -0.96 9.75 -16.20
N PHE A 164 0.00 8.83 -16.09
CA PHE A 164 1.39 9.13 -16.44
C PHE A 164 1.65 8.89 -17.93
N LYS A 165 2.04 9.92 -18.67
CA LYS A 165 2.47 9.81 -20.07
C LYS A 165 3.96 9.50 -20.14
N ILE A 166 4.27 8.28 -20.56
CA ILE A 166 5.65 7.80 -20.70
C ILE A 166 6.42 8.63 -21.75
N GLU A 167 5.76 9.00 -22.85
CA GLU A 167 6.42 9.66 -23.99
C GLU A 167 6.92 11.07 -23.64
N ASP A 168 6.13 11.83 -22.88
CA ASP A 168 6.41 13.25 -22.59
C ASP A 168 6.95 13.48 -21.17
N ASN A 169 7.04 12.43 -20.34
CA ASN A 169 7.34 12.51 -18.91
C ASN A 169 6.44 13.55 -18.19
N ASP A 170 5.16 13.55 -18.57
CA ASP A 170 4.14 14.48 -18.09
C ASP A 170 2.91 13.73 -17.57
N SER A 171 2.07 14.42 -16.81
CA SER A 171 0.79 13.89 -16.32
C SER A 171 -0.36 14.41 -17.17
N GLU A 172 -1.31 13.54 -17.53
CA GLU A 172 -2.56 13.94 -18.16
C GLU A 172 -3.74 13.57 -17.26
N TYR A 173 -4.68 14.51 -17.10
CA TYR A 173 -5.94 14.20 -16.44
C TYR A 173 -6.77 13.22 -17.27
N LEU A 174 -7.08 12.06 -16.70
CA LEU A 174 -7.82 10.97 -17.33
C LEU A 174 -9.13 10.72 -16.58
N ILE A 175 -10.16 10.41 -17.36
CA ILE A 175 -11.42 9.87 -16.86
C ILE A 175 -11.61 8.53 -17.55
N ASP A 176 -11.77 7.46 -16.78
CA ASP A 176 -11.98 6.11 -17.33
C ASP A 176 -13.07 5.36 -16.57
N ILE A 177 -13.70 4.40 -17.24
CA ILE A 177 -14.72 3.52 -16.68
C ILE A 177 -14.18 2.09 -16.68
N LEU A 178 -14.03 1.55 -15.48
CA LEU A 178 -13.44 0.25 -15.22
C LEU A 178 -14.47 -0.75 -14.69
N PRO A 179 -14.31 -2.05 -15.01
CA PRO A 179 -15.18 -3.10 -14.48
C PRO A 179 -14.91 -3.34 -13.00
N LEU A 180 -15.97 -3.42 -12.22
CA LEU A 180 -15.98 -3.97 -10.85
C LEU A 180 -16.49 -5.41 -10.83
N ASP A 181 -17.47 -5.71 -11.69
CA ASP A 181 -17.99 -7.05 -11.93
C ASP A 181 -18.03 -7.24 -13.44
N GLU A 182 -17.10 -8.04 -13.98
CA GLU A 182 -16.98 -8.28 -15.42
C GLU A 182 -18.30 -8.75 -16.04
N LYS A 183 -19.09 -9.55 -15.32
CA LYS A 183 -20.33 -10.10 -15.84
C LYS A 183 -21.39 -9.00 -15.98
N VAL A 184 -21.61 -8.23 -14.93
CA VAL A 184 -22.61 -7.13 -14.95
C VAL A 184 -22.15 -6.03 -15.90
N PHE A 185 -20.85 -5.75 -15.96
CA PHE A 185 -20.25 -4.81 -16.89
C PHE A 185 -20.47 -5.22 -18.35
N ASP A 186 -20.26 -6.48 -18.68
CA ASP A 186 -20.48 -7.00 -20.03
C ASP A 186 -21.95 -7.00 -20.45
N GLU A 187 -22.86 -7.28 -19.50
CA GLU A 187 -24.31 -7.19 -19.72
C GLU A 187 -24.74 -5.75 -20.08
N HIS A 188 -24.08 -4.73 -19.50
CA HIS A 188 -24.39 -3.31 -19.73
C HIS A 188 -23.42 -2.59 -20.68
N ARG A 189 -22.68 -3.35 -21.50
CA ARG A 189 -21.61 -2.81 -22.37
C ARG A 189 -22.06 -1.64 -23.26
N GLN A 190 -23.27 -1.69 -23.82
CA GLN A 190 -23.79 -0.60 -24.67
C GLN A 190 -23.99 0.73 -23.92
N GLU A 191 -24.46 0.67 -22.67
CA GLU A 191 -24.64 1.85 -21.82
C GLU A 191 -23.28 2.43 -21.43
N ILE A 192 -22.33 1.56 -21.10
CA ILE A 192 -20.96 1.94 -20.75
C ILE A 192 -20.26 2.61 -21.92
N ASP A 193 -20.37 2.06 -23.13
CA ASP A 193 -19.79 2.66 -24.34
C ASP A 193 -20.41 4.05 -24.62
N SER A 194 -21.71 4.19 -24.38
CA SER A 194 -22.41 5.49 -24.49
C SER A 194 -21.87 6.50 -23.47
N LEU A 195 -21.64 6.08 -22.22
CA LEU A 195 -21.03 6.93 -21.19
C LEU A 195 -19.60 7.34 -21.55
N LYS A 196 -18.78 6.42 -22.07
CA LYS A 196 -17.41 6.72 -22.54
C LYS A 196 -17.41 7.78 -23.65
N LEU A 197 -18.35 7.69 -24.59
CA LEU A 197 -18.52 8.69 -25.65
C LEU A 197 -18.90 10.06 -25.09
N ILE A 198 -19.85 10.11 -24.14
CA ILE A 198 -20.27 11.36 -23.49
C ILE A 198 -19.09 12.02 -22.76
N ILE A 199 -18.32 11.25 -21.99
CA ILE A 199 -17.14 11.75 -21.26
C ILE A 199 -16.11 12.31 -22.24
N THR A 200 -15.81 11.57 -23.31
CA THR A 200 -14.82 11.99 -24.33
C THR A 200 -15.25 13.27 -25.04
N SER A 201 -16.53 13.36 -25.42
CA SER A 201 -17.07 14.54 -26.10
C SER A 201 -17.08 15.78 -25.21
N THR A 202 -17.45 15.63 -23.93
CA THR A 202 -17.48 16.70 -22.93
C THR A 202 -16.07 17.24 -22.67
N ARG A 203 -15.09 16.35 -22.55
CA ARG A 203 -13.68 16.73 -22.36
C ARG A 203 -13.12 17.53 -23.54
N LYS A 204 -13.43 17.14 -24.77
CA LYS A 204 -13.01 17.89 -25.97
C LYS A 204 -13.58 19.30 -25.99
N LEU A 205 -14.83 19.49 -25.57
CA LEU A 205 -15.45 20.81 -25.49
C LEU A 205 -14.76 21.70 -24.46
N LEU A 206 -14.49 21.17 -23.26
CA LEU A 206 -13.82 21.91 -22.19
C LEU A 206 -12.39 22.35 -22.56
N ASN A 207 -11.62 21.47 -23.20
CA ASN A 207 -10.25 21.79 -23.61
C ASN A 207 -10.20 22.85 -24.73
N ASN A 208 -11.20 22.87 -25.61
CA ASN A 208 -11.28 23.89 -26.67
C ASN A 208 -11.62 25.28 -26.07
N ASP A 209 -12.48 25.34 -25.06
CA ASP A 209 -12.84 26.60 -24.37
C ASP A 209 -11.69 27.20 -23.54
N GLU A 210 -10.70 26.39 -23.15
CA GLU A 210 -9.48 26.86 -22.47
C GLU A 210 -8.41 27.34 -23.45
N ALA A 211 -8.36 26.80 -24.68
CA ALA A 211 -7.42 27.23 -25.72
C ALA A 211 -7.79 28.59 -26.36
N ASP A 212 -9.07 28.97 -26.28
CA ASP A 212 -9.61 30.23 -26.81
C ASP A 212 -9.55 31.42 -25.81
N ARG A 213 -8.95 31.24 -24.61
CA ARG A 213 -8.71 32.29 -23.60
C ARG A 213 -7.24 32.68 -23.49
#